data_AF-A0A933AQG3-F1
#
_entry.id   AF-A0A933AQG3-F1
#
_cell.length_a   1.000
_cell.length_b   1.000
_cell.length_c   1.000
_cell.angle_alpha   90.00
_cell.angle_beta   90.00
_cell.angle_gamma   90.00
#
_symmetry.space_group_name_H-M   'P 1'
#
loop_
_entity.id
_entity.type
_entity.pdbx_description
1 polymer ?
#
loop_
_entity_poly.entity_id
_entity_poly.type
_entity_poly.pdbx_seq_one_letter_code
_entity_poly.pdbx_strand_id
1 'polypeptide(L)'
;MEAVVSRFPDVALAYLFGSRIGGPVGPESDYDFAVLVEDEHIGVALRARLAHALAVLLGTERVDVVILNRAPIELAHAIIAQGKLVHQRDNLTRVEYEARVMGLYGDYLPILRAQRRDICRGGEHAARVQRYRAALGRAERKIGEIRAAQVKRPR
;
A
#
# COMPACT_ATOMS: atom_id res chain seq x y z
N MET A 1 -13.30 4.70 -10.92
CA MET A 1 -11.96 4.71 -10.31
C MET A 1 -10.90 5.02 -11.35
N GLU A 2 -10.79 4.22 -12.42
CA GLU A 2 -9.88 4.46 -13.54
C GLU A 2 -9.95 5.91 -14.08
N ALA A 3 -11.15 6.43 -14.36
CA ALA A 3 -11.35 7.80 -14.86
C ALA A 3 -10.83 8.93 -13.93
N VAL A 4 -10.65 8.65 -12.63
CA VAL A 4 -10.03 9.61 -11.71
C VAL A 4 -8.52 9.47 -11.72
N VAL A 5 -8.02 8.23 -11.67
CA VAL A 5 -6.59 7.93 -11.69
C VAL A 5 -5.95 8.40 -12.99
N SER A 6 -6.62 8.22 -14.13
CA SER A 6 -6.12 8.62 -15.45
C SER A 6 -5.95 10.14 -15.64
N ARG A 7 -6.48 10.97 -14.71
CA ARG A 7 -6.26 12.42 -14.69
C ARG A 7 -4.92 12.81 -14.08
N PHE A 8 -4.18 11.85 -13.55
CA PHE A 8 -2.85 12.03 -12.96
C PHE A 8 -1.81 11.43 -13.92
N PRO A 9 -1.18 12.25 -14.79
CA PRO A 9 -0.27 11.75 -15.82
C PRO A 9 0.97 11.06 -15.24
N ASP A 10 1.34 11.44 -14.01
CA ASP A 10 2.48 10.89 -13.28
C ASP A 10 2.23 9.47 -12.74
N VAL A 11 1.00 8.96 -12.82
CA VAL A 11 0.64 7.60 -12.38
C VAL A 11 0.78 6.63 -13.54
N ALA A 12 1.75 5.72 -13.43
CA ALA A 12 1.97 4.70 -14.45
C ALA A 12 1.09 3.44 -14.24
N LEU A 13 0.92 3.03 -12.98
CA LEU A 13 0.09 1.88 -12.59
C LEU A 13 -0.72 2.21 -11.34
N ALA A 14 -1.92 1.65 -11.25
CA ALA A 14 -2.70 1.66 -10.02
C ALA A 14 -3.38 0.31 -9.78
N TYR A 15 -3.27 -0.20 -8.57
CA TYR A 15 -3.96 -1.39 -8.09
C TYR A 15 -4.87 -1.00 -6.93
N LEU A 16 -6.06 -1.59 -6.88
CA LEU A 16 -6.81 -1.74 -5.64
C LEU A 16 -6.27 -2.99 -4.94
N PHE A 17 -6.12 -2.97 -3.63
CA PHE A 17 -5.72 -4.13 -2.84
C PHE A 17 -6.42 -4.14 -1.47
N GLY A 18 -6.04 -5.08 -0.60
CA GLY A 18 -6.53 -5.13 0.77
C GLY A 18 -7.87 -5.85 0.93
N SER A 19 -8.58 -5.52 2.01
CA SER A 19 -9.74 -6.27 2.52
C SER A 19 -10.92 -6.40 1.53
N ARG A 20 -10.96 -5.56 0.49
CA ARG A 20 -12.03 -5.52 -0.52
C ARG A 20 -11.87 -6.52 -1.67
N ILE A 21 -10.77 -7.26 -1.75
CA ILE A 21 -10.51 -8.16 -2.90
C ILE A 21 -10.94 -9.63 -2.65
N GLY A 22 -11.36 -9.99 -1.44
CA GLY A 22 -11.66 -11.40 -1.15
C GLY A 22 -12.62 -11.70 0.01
N GLY A 23 -13.39 -10.74 0.52
CA GLY A 23 -14.30 -10.95 1.65
C GLY A 23 -15.58 -10.12 1.59
N PRO A 24 -16.57 -10.40 2.46
CA PRO A 24 -17.80 -9.60 2.54
C PRO A 24 -17.44 -8.15 2.87
N VAL A 25 -17.72 -7.26 1.93
CA VAL A 25 -17.45 -5.83 2.03
C VAL A 25 -18.46 -5.23 3.01
N GLY A 26 -18.04 -5.03 4.25
CA GLY A 26 -18.81 -4.21 5.19
C GLY A 26 -18.76 -2.73 4.78
N PRO A 27 -19.76 -1.92 5.16
CA PRO A 27 -19.77 -0.48 4.89
C PRO A 27 -18.58 0.30 5.51
N GLU A 28 -17.86 -0.32 6.44
CA GLU A 28 -16.68 0.22 7.14
C GLU A 28 -15.34 -0.03 6.44
N SER A 29 -15.28 -0.84 5.37
CA SER A 29 -14.00 -1.25 4.77
C SER A 29 -13.25 -0.09 4.12
N ASP A 30 -11.98 0.10 4.51
CA ASP A 30 -11.07 1.06 3.89
C ASP A 30 -10.81 0.70 2.41
N TYR A 31 -10.55 1.70 1.57
CA TYR A 31 -10.10 1.51 0.19
C TYR A 31 -8.59 1.70 0.11
N ASP A 32 -7.87 0.60 -0.09
CA ASP A 32 -6.41 0.60 -0.21
C ASP A 32 -6.00 0.59 -1.69
N PHE A 33 -5.38 1.69 -2.14
CA PHE A 33 -4.84 1.81 -3.49
C PHE A 33 -3.32 1.81 -3.45
N ALA A 34 -2.70 1.16 -4.43
CA ALA A 34 -1.27 1.20 -4.63
C ALA A 34 -0.98 1.81 -6.00
N VAL A 35 -0.08 2.78 -6.06
CA VAL A 35 0.26 3.46 -7.31
C VAL A 35 1.76 3.47 -7.57
N LEU A 36 2.13 3.17 -8.80
CA LEU A 36 3.46 3.37 -9.33
C LEU A 36 3.52 4.74 -9.99
N VAL A 37 4.50 5.55 -9.62
CA VAL A 37 4.69 6.89 -10.16
C VAL A 37 6.01 6.97 -10.94
N GLU A 38 6.07 7.81 -11.96
CA GLU A 38 7.29 7.99 -12.74
C GLU A 38 8.39 8.69 -11.94
N ASP A 39 8.05 9.82 -11.32
CA ASP A 39 8.95 10.57 -10.47
C ASP A 39 8.62 10.32 -9.00
N GLU A 40 9.51 9.62 -8.29
CA GLU A 40 9.33 9.33 -6.88
C GLU A 40 9.41 10.57 -5.99
N HIS A 41 10.03 11.67 -6.44
CA HIS A 41 10.16 12.90 -5.68
C HIS A 41 8.81 13.60 -5.47
N ILE A 42 7.89 13.47 -6.44
CA ILE A 42 6.52 14.00 -6.33
C ILE A 42 5.56 13.05 -5.61
N GLY A 43 6.00 11.82 -5.31
CA GLY A 43 5.14 10.75 -4.79
C GLY A 43 4.34 11.14 -3.54
N VAL A 44 4.89 11.96 -2.64
CA VAL A 44 4.18 12.42 -1.42
C VAL A 44 3.04 13.39 -1.75
N ALA A 45 3.31 14.39 -2.58
CA ALA A 45 2.29 15.37 -2.99
C ALA A 45 1.22 14.71 -3.86
N LEU A 46 1.63 13.83 -4.77
CA LEU A 46 0.73 13.06 -5.61
C LEU A 46 -0.16 12.13 -4.78
N ARG A 47 0.40 11.42 -3.79
CA ARG A 47 -0.35 10.57 -2.85
C ARG A 47 -1.52 11.34 -2.23
N ALA A 48 -1.27 12.54 -1.71
CA ALA A 48 -2.30 13.34 -1.05
C ALA A 48 -3.40 13.79 -2.03
N ARG A 49 -3.01 14.28 -3.22
CA ARG A 49 -3.96 14.71 -4.25
C ARG A 49 -4.81 13.55 -4.77
N LEU A 50 -4.20 12.40 -5.00
CA LEU A 50 -4.88 11.21 -5.49
C LEU A 50 -5.82 10.64 -4.42
N ALA A 51 -5.37 10.56 -3.15
CA ALA A 51 -6.21 10.14 -2.04
C ALA A 51 -7.45 11.03 -1.90
N HIS A 52 -7.29 12.34 -2.01
CA HIS A 52 -8.42 13.28 -1.99
C HIS A 52 -9.38 13.08 -3.16
N ALA A 53 -8.86 12.94 -4.39
CA ALA A 53 -9.70 12.74 -5.57
C ALA A 53 -10.48 11.41 -5.51
N LEU A 54 -9.85 10.35 -5.01
CA LEU A 54 -10.49 9.05 -4.78
C LEU A 54 -11.52 9.13 -3.64
N ALA A 55 -11.23 9.86 -2.56
CA ALA A 55 -12.16 10.07 -1.46
C ALA A 55 -13.46 10.77 -1.91
N VAL A 56 -13.33 11.83 -2.71
CA VAL A 56 -14.46 12.55 -3.31
C VAL A 56 -15.27 11.62 -4.22
N LEU A 57 -14.60 10.82 -5.06
CA LEU A 57 -15.28 9.87 -5.95
C LEU A 57 -16.06 8.79 -5.18
N LEU A 58 -15.47 8.27 -4.11
CA LEU A 58 -16.01 7.15 -3.34
C LEU A 58 -16.98 7.58 -2.24
N GLY A 59 -17.10 8.89 -2.00
CA GLY A 59 -17.94 9.45 -0.93
C GLY A 59 -17.45 9.07 0.47
N THR A 60 -16.16 8.79 0.64
CA THR A 60 -15.57 8.36 1.92
C THR A 60 -14.15 8.89 2.09
N GLU A 61 -13.80 9.30 3.31
CA GLU A 61 -12.43 9.69 3.65
C GLU A 61 -11.51 8.49 3.95
N ARG A 62 -12.08 7.27 3.96
CA ARG A 62 -11.37 6.02 4.24
C ARG A 62 -10.63 5.49 3.00
N VAL A 63 -9.71 6.30 2.49
CA VAL A 63 -8.84 5.95 1.36
C VAL A 63 -7.39 6.02 1.82
N ASP A 64 -6.64 4.95 1.61
CA ASP A 64 -5.18 4.95 1.74
C ASP A 64 -4.51 4.68 0.39
N VAL A 65 -3.38 5.34 0.16
CA VAL A 65 -2.66 5.30 -1.12
C VAL A 65 -1.19 4.98 -0.89
N VAL A 66 -0.75 3.77 -1.21
CA VAL A 66 0.64 3.34 -1.12
C VAL A 66 1.40 3.70 -2.39
N ILE A 67 2.61 4.25 -2.24
CA ILE A 67 3.52 4.50 -3.38
C ILE A 67 4.40 3.27 -3.59
N LEU A 68 4.19 2.58 -4.71
CA LEU A 68 4.86 1.32 -5.07
C LEU A 68 6.38 1.46 -5.21
N ASN A 69 6.87 2.63 -5.63
CA ASN A 69 8.31 2.91 -5.76
C ASN A 69 9.09 2.63 -4.46
N ARG A 70 8.46 2.82 -3.30
CA ARG A 70 9.07 2.68 -1.96
C ARG A 70 8.37 1.65 -1.08
N ALA A 71 7.47 0.86 -1.65
CA ALA A 71 6.76 -0.17 -0.90
C ALA A 71 7.73 -1.28 -0.47
N PRO A 72 7.61 -1.81 0.76
CA PRO A 72 8.31 -3.03 1.15
C PRO A 72 8.03 -4.16 0.16
N ILE A 73 9.04 -4.99 -0.11
CA ILE A 73 8.95 -5.99 -1.19
C ILE A 73 7.83 -7.00 -0.97
N GLU A 74 7.55 -7.35 0.28
CA GLU A 74 6.46 -8.26 0.65
C GLU A 74 5.09 -7.67 0.32
N LEU A 75 4.92 -6.37 0.57
CA LEU A 75 3.70 -5.64 0.25
C LEU A 75 3.55 -5.47 -1.27
N ALA A 76 4.61 -5.07 -1.96
CA ALA A 76 4.62 -4.94 -3.41
C ALA A 76 4.25 -6.27 -4.09
N HIS A 77 4.85 -7.38 -3.64
CA HIS A 77 4.54 -8.72 -4.13
C HIS A 77 3.08 -9.11 -3.86
N ALA A 78 2.57 -8.87 -2.64
CA ALA A 78 1.16 -9.13 -2.32
C ALA A 78 0.20 -8.33 -3.22
N ILE A 79 0.52 -7.07 -3.50
CA ILE A 79 -0.27 -6.19 -4.36
C ILE A 79 -0.30 -6.71 -5.80
N ILE A 80 0.83 -7.11 -6.39
CA ILE A 80 0.80 -7.61 -7.78
C ILE A 80 0.16 -9.00 -7.89
N ALA A 81 0.25 -9.83 -6.84
CA ALA A 81 -0.27 -11.18 -6.85
C ALA A 81 -1.78 -11.26 -6.57
N GLN A 82 -2.29 -10.35 -5.73
CA GLN A 82 -3.69 -10.39 -5.25
C GLN A 82 -4.45 -9.11 -5.59
N GLY A 83 -3.78 -8.02 -5.93
CA GLY A 83 -4.40 -6.75 -6.26
C GLY A 83 -5.20 -6.79 -7.55
N LYS A 84 -6.22 -5.94 -7.65
CA LYS A 84 -6.98 -5.72 -8.87
C LYS A 84 -6.40 -4.51 -9.58
N LEU A 85 -5.93 -4.68 -10.82
CA LEU A 85 -5.48 -3.57 -11.65
C LEU A 85 -6.64 -2.60 -11.91
N VAL A 86 -6.43 -1.33 -11.58
CA VAL A 86 -7.39 -0.22 -11.73
C VAL A 86 -7.00 0.69 -12.89
N HIS A 87 -5.70 0.89 -13.08
CA HIS A 87 -5.16 1.69 -14.18
C HIS A 87 -3.80 1.16 -14.58
N GLN A 88 -3.53 1.11 -15.88
CA GLN A 88 -2.20 0.99 -16.44
C GLN A 88 -2.10 1.96 -17.60
N ARG A 89 -0.99 2.69 -17.67
CA ARG A 89 -0.74 3.58 -18.80
C ARG A 89 -0.28 2.80 -20.03
N ASP A 90 0.63 1.85 -19.82
CA ASP A 90 1.15 0.97 -20.86
C ASP A 90 1.48 -0.40 -20.27
N ASN A 91 1.40 -1.43 -21.12
CA ASN A 91 1.60 -2.81 -20.69
C ASN A 91 3.07 -3.11 -20.37
N LEU A 92 4.02 -2.41 -20.99
CA LEU A 92 5.44 -2.66 -20.78
C LEU A 92 5.84 -2.31 -19.35
N THR A 93 5.47 -1.11 -18.88
CA THR A 93 5.73 -0.66 -17.51
C THR A 93 5.15 -1.60 -16.47
N ARG A 94 3.95 -2.14 -16.71
CA ARG A 94 3.35 -3.15 -15.84
C ARG A 94 4.21 -4.41 -15.76
N VAL A 95 4.54 -4.99 -16.92
CA VAL A 95 5.29 -6.24 -17.01
C VAL A 95 6.68 -6.08 -16.39
N GLU A 96 7.37 -4.97 -16.66
CA GLU A 96 8.69 -4.69 -16.09
C GLU A 96 8.63 -4.54 -14.56
N TYR A 97 7.64 -3.81 -14.05
CA TYR A 97 7.46 -3.63 -12.62
C TYR A 97 7.12 -4.96 -11.93
N GLU A 98 6.16 -5.72 -12.45
CA GLU A 98 5.75 -7.02 -11.90
C GLU A 98 6.91 -8.02 -11.92
N ALA A 99 7.65 -8.11 -13.03
CA ALA A 99 8.83 -8.97 -13.15
C ALA A 99 9.92 -8.59 -12.14
N ARG A 100 10.21 -7.28 -11.98
CA ARG A 100 11.17 -6.78 -10.99
C ARG A 100 10.77 -7.17 -9.56
N VAL A 101 9.49 -7.00 -9.22
CA VAL A 101 8.97 -7.36 -7.89
C VAL A 101 9.05 -8.87 -7.66
N MET A 102 8.68 -9.70 -8.65
CA MET A 102 8.79 -11.15 -8.54
C MET A 102 10.25 -11.61 -8.35
N GLY A 103 11.20 -11.02 -9.09
CA GLY A 103 12.62 -11.31 -8.94
C GLY A 103 13.14 -10.96 -7.53
N LEU A 104 12.93 -9.72 -7.09
CA LEU A 104 13.36 -9.25 -5.76
C LEU A 104 12.72 -10.06 -4.62
N TYR A 105 11.45 -10.43 -4.76
CA TYR A 105 10.78 -11.30 -3.78
C TYR A 105 11.36 -12.72 -3.78
N GLY A 106 11.68 -13.26 -4.98
CA GLY A 106 12.43 -14.50 -5.19
C GLY A 106 13.73 -14.55 -4.38
N ASP A 107 14.53 -13.49 -4.49
CA ASP A 107 15.81 -13.37 -3.78
C ASP A 107 15.64 -13.21 -2.27
N TYR A 108 14.52 -12.61 -1.84
CA TYR A 108 14.23 -12.34 -0.43
C TYR A 108 13.54 -13.52 0.30
N LEU A 109 12.90 -14.43 -0.44
CA LEU A 109 12.21 -15.63 0.08
C LEU A 109 13.06 -16.51 1.01
N PRO A 110 14.36 -16.77 0.76
CA PRO A 110 15.22 -17.52 1.67
C PRO A 110 15.33 -16.87 3.06
N ILE A 111 15.42 -15.54 3.12
CA ILE A 111 15.51 -14.76 4.36
C ILE A 111 14.21 -14.87 5.14
N LEU A 112 13.06 -14.68 4.47
CA LEU A 112 11.73 -14.83 5.08
C LEU A 112 11.51 -16.24 5.64
N ARG A 113 11.95 -17.28 4.90
CA ARG A 113 11.86 -18.67 5.36
C ARG A 113 12.73 -18.93 6.59
N ALA A 114 13.93 -18.35 6.64
CA ALA A 114 14.80 -18.44 7.83
C ALA A 114 14.14 -17.74 9.03
N GLN A 115 13.71 -16.49 8.89
CA GLN A 115 13.01 -15.74 9.94
C GLN A 115 11.78 -16.48 10.46
N ARG A 116 10.96 -17.07 9.57
CA ARG A 116 9.80 -17.86 9.96
C ARG A 116 10.19 -19.08 10.80
N ARG A 117 11.24 -19.81 10.40
CA ARG A 117 11.75 -20.95 11.18
C ARG A 117 12.22 -20.52 12.57
N ASP A 118 12.87 -19.37 12.68
CA ASP A 118 13.38 -18.85 13.96
C ASP A 118 12.24 -18.42 14.90
N ILE A 119 11.19 -17.78 14.36
CA ILE A 119 9.98 -17.45 15.12
C ILE A 119 9.30 -18.73 15.66
N CYS A 120 9.21 -19.78 14.84
CA CYS A 120 8.63 -21.05 15.24
C CYS A 120 9.50 -21.84 16.26
N ARG A 121 10.80 -21.54 16.36
CA ARG A 121 11.75 -22.22 17.27
C ARG A 121 11.83 -21.60 18.68
N GLY A 122 11.10 -20.51 18.96
CA GLY A 122 10.76 -20.10 20.33
C GLY A 122 11.82 -19.36 21.16
N GLY A 123 13.00 -19.04 20.63
CA GLY A 123 14.03 -18.28 21.37
C GLY A 123 14.13 -16.82 20.93
N GLU A 124 13.85 -15.87 21.83
CA GLU A 124 14.15 -14.43 21.72
C GLU A 124 13.41 -13.58 20.65
N HIS A 125 12.74 -14.17 19.65
CA HIS A 125 12.12 -13.42 18.55
C HIS A 125 10.73 -12.83 18.84
N ALA A 126 10.03 -13.31 19.88
CA ALA A 126 8.74 -12.76 20.30
C ALA A 126 8.87 -11.25 20.60
N ALA A 127 9.97 -10.84 21.25
CA ALA A 127 10.23 -9.42 21.54
C ALA A 127 10.50 -8.58 20.29
N ARG A 128 11.05 -9.14 19.19
CA ARG A 128 11.25 -8.43 17.91
C ARG A 128 9.96 -8.36 17.08
N VAL A 129 9.18 -9.44 17.03
CA VAL A 129 7.86 -9.46 16.38
C VAL A 129 6.90 -8.51 17.10
N GLN A 130 6.96 -8.46 18.43
CA GLN A 130 6.19 -7.53 19.25
C GLN A 130 6.71 -6.09 19.10
N ARG A 131 8.01 -5.87 18.88
CA ARG A 131 8.57 -4.57 18.47
C ARG A 131 8.10 -4.14 17.07
N TYR A 132 8.02 -5.05 16.10
CA TYR A 132 7.50 -4.76 14.76
C TYR A 132 5.99 -4.48 14.80
N ARG A 133 5.18 -5.30 15.48
CA ARG A 133 3.76 -5.00 15.75
C ARG A 133 3.57 -3.69 16.51
N ALA A 134 4.44 -3.39 17.48
CA ALA A 134 4.38 -2.13 18.21
C ALA A 134 4.86 -0.94 17.37
N ALA A 135 5.81 -1.13 16.44
CA ALA A 135 6.27 -0.10 15.51
C ALA A 135 5.21 0.19 14.44
N LEU A 136 4.60 -0.85 13.85
CA LEU A 136 3.43 -0.76 12.97
C LEU A 136 2.25 -0.13 13.69
N GLY A 137 1.87 -0.64 14.87
CA GLY A 137 0.81 -0.06 15.68
C GLY A 137 1.10 1.34 16.22
N ARG A 138 2.37 1.75 16.36
CA ARG A 138 2.74 3.15 16.67
C ARG A 138 2.65 4.03 15.43
N ALA A 139 3.05 3.54 14.26
CA ALA A 139 2.87 4.26 13.01
C ALA A 139 1.37 4.44 12.69
N GLU A 140 0.57 3.38 12.84
CA GLU A 140 -0.89 3.39 12.68
C GLU A 140 -1.57 4.35 13.66
N ARG A 141 -1.16 4.36 14.94
CA ARG A 141 -1.67 5.33 15.93
C ARG A 141 -1.23 6.76 15.65
N LYS A 142 0.02 6.98 15.22
CA LYS A 142 0.52 8.31 14.87
C LYS A 142 -0.20 8.86 13.64
N ILE A 143 -0.49 8.00 12.66
CA ILE A 143 -1.31 8.31 11.48
C ILE A 143 -2.75 8.60 11.92
N GLY A 144 -3.31 7.84 12.87
CA GLY A 144 -4.62 8.10 13.47
C GLY A 144 -4.71 9.39 14.28
N GLU A 145 -3.67 9.74 15.05
CA GLU A 145 -3.57 10.97 15.84
C GLU A 145 -3.42 12.21 14.94
N ILE A 146 -2.64 12.12 13.86
CA ILE A 146 -2.53 13.19 12.85
C ILE A 146 -3.89 13.39 12.16
N ARG A 147 -4.60 12.30 11.82
CA ARG A 147 -5.98 12.35 11.29
C ARG A 147 -6.94 13.00 12.30
N ALA A 148 -6.89 12.64 13.58
CA ALA A 148 -7.75 13.22 14.62
C ALA A 148 -7.41 14.69 14.94
N ALA A 149 -6.15 15.11 14.84
CA ALA A 149 -5.71 16.48 15.06
C ALA A 149 -6.11 17.42 13.91
N GLN A 150 -6.21 16.92 12.68
CA GLN A 150 -6.71 17.69 11.53
C GLN A 150 -8.22 17.91 11.57
N VAL A 151 -8.99 16.98 12.15
CA VAL A 151 -10.45 17.11 12.34
C VAL A 151 -10.81 18.15 13.43
N LYS A 152 -9.89 18.48 14.33
CA LYS A 152 -10.17 19.33 15.51
C LYS A 152 -9.76 20.80 15.40
N ARG A 153 -9.29 21.30 14.24
CA ARG A 153 -9.09 22.76 14.08
C ARG A 153 -10.45 23.47 13.94
N PRO A 154 -10.89 24.29 14.92
CA PRO A 154 -12.01 25.19 14.68
C PRO A 154 -11.57 26.29 13.70
N ARG A 155 -12.55 26.76 12.92
CA ARG A 155 -12.43 27.85 11.95
C ARG A 155 -11.80 29.11 12.53
#